data_AF-A0A5J4TGU7-F1
#
_entry.id   AF-A0A5J4TGU7-F1
#
_cell.length_a   1.000
_cell.length_b   1.000
_cell.length_c   1.000
_cell.angle_alpha   90.00
_cell.angle_beta   90.00
_cell.angle_gamma   90.00
#
_symmetry.space_group_name_H-M   'P 1'
#
loop_
_entity.id
_entity.type
_entity.pdbx_description
1 polymer ?
#
loop_
_entity_poly.entity_id
_entity_poly.type
_entity_poly.pdbx_seq_one_letter_code
_entity_poly.pdbx_strand_id
1 'polypeptide(L)'
;MGFFQIPTTLFLSFFLSSQSRSSLAQQSIESKKEQETDQDYEKRLNKEIQKQRKVEWDKRRKRGQAIREGESLEEFKARMVVNRKRAMERVAPKLLEEVDASYEDRINDEQIKIIREDRKKRRYAMEGDIYSGDSEVSYDEDVYEEDEDDLKNKKKKKKQQKRVLGVGKRSDETDEQYNKRIEQERKDNMKRLGLSDVKGENETDEEYKQRIQKERNDAIQLLGQKREDESQKEYDARIKAQIEKYRKDLWYKQNPWIKRPGENAFEHQKRRMREKRILVERNGLSEKKGELETEPDFKKRIDREKKESIKTIGPKPKQQDQIEYDNQIKEQIEKQRKNEWIRRRRCGVAIREWENENEYKSRVYMAKRIAMGRIPIRTKNEPENEYEDRLEQEQIVMMRE
;
A
#
# COMPACT_ATOMS: atom_id res chain seq x y z
N MET A 1 48.31 49.22 -20.80
CA MET A 1 48.46 48.12 -19.82
C MET A 1 47.59 48.46 -18.63
N GLY A 2 46.41 47.84 -18.53
CA GLY A 2 45.45 48.08 -17.46
C GLY A 2 45.37 46.84 -16.56
N PHE A 3 45.88 46.96 -15.34
CA PHE A 3 45.72 45.95 -14.30
C PHE A 3 44.29 46.06 -13.75
N PHE A 4 43.44 45.07 -14.01
CA PHE A 4 42.16 44.92 -13.32
C PHE A 4 42.38 44.09 -12.05
N GLN A 5 42.33 44.76 -10.89
CA GLN A 5 42.20 44.13 -9.58
C GLN A 5 40.81 43.50 -9.45
N ILE A 6 40.77 42.21 -9.13
CA ILE A 6 39.54 41.49 -8.75
C ILE A 6 39.29 41.77 -7.26
N PRO A 7 38.15 42.35 -6.84
CA PRO A 7 37.82 42.47 -5.43
C PRO A 7 37.28 41.12 -4.91
N THR A 8 38.06 40.47 -4.05
CA THR A 8 37.65 39.32 -3.24
C THR A 8 36.84 39.77 -2.03
N THR A 9 35.55 40.10 -2.21
CA THR A 9 34.61 40.29 -1.09
C THR A 9 33.17 40.06 -1.53
N LEU A 10 32.70 38.81 -1.58
CA LEU A 10 31.27 38.48 -1.50
C LEU A 10 31.11 37.04 -1.00
N PHE A 11 31.32 36.86 0.30
CA PHE A 11 31.06 35.59 0.99
C PHE A 11 30.43 35.86 2.36
N LEU A 12 29.40 36.70 2.46
CA LEU A 12 28.66 36.92 3.70
C LEU A 12 27.35 37.69 3.44
N SER A 13 26.36 37.06 2.79
CA SER A 13 24.99 37.58 2.75
C SER A 13 23.93 36.48 2.58
N PHE A 14 24.09 35.37 3.32
CA PHE A 14 23.06 34.32 3.42
C PHE A 14 22.80 33.88 4.88
N PHE A 15 22.96 34.79 5.83
CA PHE A 15 22.83 34.49 7.28
C PHE A 15 21.87 35.41 8.05
N LEU A 16 20.95 36.10 7.37
CA LEU A 16 20.03 37.05 8.03
C LEU A 16 18.53 36.79 7.82
N SER A 17 18.13 35.66 7.22
CA SER A 17 16.71 35.24 7.19
C SER A 17 16.36 34.11 8.17
N SER A 18 17.32 33.65 8.99
CA SER A 18 17.11 32.64 10.04
C SER A 18 16.77 33.22 11.42
N GLN A 19 16.91 34.54 11.63
CA GLN A 19 16.65 35.16 12.95
C GLN A 19 15.16 35.34 13.28
N SER A 20 14.26 35.35 12.30
CA SER A 20 12.82 35.53 12.57
C SER A 20 12.07 34.25 12.94
N ARG A 21 12.67 33.07 12.69
CA ARG A 21 12.10 31.77 13.10
C ARG A 21 12.69 31.24 14.42
N SER A 22 13.82 31.79 14.89
CA SER A 22 14.38 31.41 16.19
C SER A 22 13.64 32.09 17.36
N SER A 23 13.05 33.27 17.17
CA SER A 23 12.34 33.99 18.24
C SER A 23 11.02 33.31 18.66
N LEU A 24 10.26 32.77 17.70
CA LEU A 24 9.03 32.01 17.96
C LEU A 24 9.31 30.65 18.62
N ALA A 25 10.42 30.01 18.27
CA ALA A 25 10.86 28.78 18.94
C ALA A 25 11.40 29.06 20.36
N GLN A 26 12.03 30.21 20.59
CA GLN A 26 12.49 30.62 21.93
C GLN A 26 11.33 30.99 22.86
N GLN A 27 10.27 31.67 22.36
CA GLN A 27 9.09 31.98 23.16
C GLN A 27 8.27 30.75 23.59
N SER A 28 8.28 29.69 22.78
CA SER A 28 7.66 28.40 23.13
C SER A 28 8.46 27.59 24.16
N ILE A 29 9.76 27.89 24.32
CA ILE A 29 10.64 27.21 25.27
C ILE A 29 10.61 27.90 26.64
N GLU A 30 10.40 29.22 26.67
CA GLU A 30 10.35 30.00 27.93
C GLU A 30 9.05 29.81 28.72
N SER A 31 7.93 29.48 28.07
CA SER A 31 6.66 29.24 28.78
C SER A 31 6.54 27.88 29.47
N LYS A 32 7.54 27.00 29.33
CA LYS A 32 7.60 25.69 30.03
C LYS A 32 8.66 25.63 31.14
N LYS A 33 9.29 26.76 31.47
CA LYS A 33 10.43 26.82 32.41
C LYS A 33 10.09 26.68 33.89
N GLU A 34 8.84 26.56 34.30
CA GLU A 34 8.52 26.68 35.74
C GLU A 34 8.63 25.40 36.56
N GLN A 35 8.87 24.20 35.99
CA GLN A 35 9.05 22.96 36.79
C GLN A 35 9.96 21.88 36.16
N GLU A 36 10.91 22.22 35.29
CA GLU A 36 11.82 21.23 34.69
C GLU A 36 13.21 21.36 35.30
N THR A 37 13.79 20.25 35.78
CA THR A 37 15.17 20.26 36.31
C THR A 37 16.16 20.47 35.16
N ASP A 38 17.33 21.04 35.43
CA ASP A 38 18.37 21.27 34.40
C ASP A 38 18.76 19.97 33.66
N GLN A 39 18.72 18.83 34.35
CA GLN A 39 18.97 17.52 33.76
C GLN A 39 17.88 17.09 32.77
N ASP A 40 16.63 17.42 33.04
CA ASP A 40 15.51 17.08 32.16
C ASP A 40 15.48 18.01 30.93
N TYR A 41 15.86 19.27 31.13
CA TYR A 41 16.07 20.23 30.04
C TYR A 41 17.16 19.75 29.06
N GLU A 42 18.32 19.32 29.57
CA GLU A 42 19.41 18.80 28.74
C GLU A 42 19.02 17.53 27.98
N LYS A 43 18.29 16.61 28.63
CA LYS A 43 17.76 15.40 27.97
C LYS A 43 16.82 15.76 26.83
N ARG A 44 15.89 16.70 27.04
CA ARG A 44 14.96 17.16 26.00
C ARG A 44 15.70 17.84 24.86
N LEU A 45 16.67 18.70 25.15
CA LEU A 45 17.48 19.39 24.14
C LEU A 45 18.26 18.39 23.27
N ASN A 46 18.90 17.39 23.89
CA ASN A 46 19.61 16.35 23.16
C ASN A 46 18.68 15.49 22.30
N LYS A 47 17.48 15.17 22.80
CA LYS A 47 16.46 14.45 22.04
C LYS A 47 16.02 15.24 20.81
N GLU A 48 15.84 16.56 20.94
CA GLU A 48 15.45 17.43 19.83
C GLU A 48 16.59 17.60 18.81
N ILE A 49 17.83 17.76 19.26
CA ILE A 49 19.02 17.79 18.38
C ILE A 49 19.13 16.47 17.59
N GLN A 50 18.94 15.32 18.23
CA GLN A 50 18.96 14.02 17.54
C GLN A 50 17.82 13.90 16.52
N LYS A 51 16.62 14.39 16.86
CA LYS A 51 15.47 14.42 15.95
C LYS A 51 15.78 15.26 14.72
N GLN A 52 16.33 16.46 14.90
CA GLN A 52 16.74 17.34 13.79
C GLN A 52 17.82 16.69 12.92
N ARG A 53 18.87 16.13 13.53
CA ARG A 53 19.94 15.39 12.82
C ARG A 53 19.39 14.23 11.99
N LYS A 54 18.43 13.47 12.55
CA LYS A 54 17.77 12.36 11.84
C LYS A 54 16.97 12.84 10.64
N VAL A 55 16.21 13.93 10.79
CA VAL A 55 15.44 14.54 9.69
C VAL A 55 16.37 15.03 8.58
N GLU A 56 17.47 15.72 8.92
CA GLU A 56 18.45 16.16 7.93
C GLU A 56 19.15 14.99 7.23
N TRP A 57 19.54 13.97 7.98
CA TRP A 57 20.13 12.76 7.44
C TRP A 57 19.20 12.06 6.45
N ASP A 58 17.91 11.94 6.80
CA ASP A 58 16.91 11.37 5.91
C ASP A 58 16.69 12.20 4.66
N LYS A 59 16.72 13.54 4.75
CA LYS A 59 16.68 14.42 3.57
C LYS A 59 17.89 14.19 2.66
N ARG A 60 19.11 14.17 3.20
CA ARG A 60 20.35 13.90 2.42
C ARG A 60 20.32 12.52 1.77
N ARG A 61 19.91 11.49 2.54
CA ARG A 61 19.71 10.13 2.04
C ARG A 61 18.68 10.12 0.92
N LYS A 62 17.50 10.72 1.10
CA LYS A 62 16.44 10.76 0.07
C LYS A 62 16.91 11.46 -1.22
N ARG A 63 17.73 12.51 -1.11
CA ARG A 63 18.35 13.21 -2.24
C ARG A 63 19.53 12.47 -2.88
N GLY A 64 19.96 11.34 -2.33
CA GLY A 64 21.08 10.55 -2.84
C GLY A 64 22.47 11.16 -2.59
N GLN A 65 22.53 12.19 -1.74
CA GLN A 65 23.74 12.90 -1.33
C GLN A 65 24.49 12.19 -0.18
N ALA A 66 24.01 11.02 0.25
CA ALA A 66 24.66 10.20 1.26
C ALA A 66 25.52 9.10 0.58
N ILE A 67 26.71 8.87 1.15
CA ILE A 67 27.55 7.70 0.84
C ILE A 67 26.79 6.45 1.27
N ARG A 68 26.75 5.43 0.42
CA ARG A 68 26.11 4.15 0.75
C ARG A 68 27.04 3.28 1.59
N GLU A 69 26.44 2.37 2.34
CA GLU A 69 27.20 1.35 3.07
C GLU A 69 28.00 0.50 2.07
N GLY A 70 29.33 0.44 2.25
CA GLY A 70 30.26 -0.24 1.34
C GLY A 70 30.69 0.54 0.10
N GLU A 71 30.24 1.80 -0.09
CA GLU A 71 30.65 2.65 -1.22
C GLU A 71 31.89 3.49 -0.84
N SER A 72 32.91 3.49 -1.70
CA SER A 72 34.10 4.32 -1.49
C SER A 72 33.82 5.81 -1.78
N LEU A 73 34.65 6.71 -1.24
CA LEU A 73 34.48 8.15 -1.48
C LEU A 73 34.64 8.51 -2.97
N GLU A 74 35.50 7.79 -3.69
CA GLU A 74 35.69 7.98 -5.13
C GLU A 74 34.48 7.49 -5.94
N GLU A 75 33.92 6.33 -5.58
CA GLU A 75 32.69 5.80 -6.18
C GLU A 75 31.50 6.75 -5.97
N PHE A 76 31.37 7.32 -4.77
CA PHE A 76 30.36 8.32 -4.46
C PHE A 76 30.50 9.56 -5.35
N LYS A 77 31.72 10.10 -5.50
CA LYS A 77 31.99 11.26 -6.38
C LYS A 77 31.66 10.95 -7.83
N ALA A 78 32.10 9.80 -8.35
CA ALA A 78 31.81 9.36 -9.70
C ALA A 78 30.30 9.24 -9.95
N ARG A 79 29.55 8.67 -8.99
CA ARG A 79 28.09 8.57 -9.07
C ARG A 79 27.41 9.94 -9.13
N MET A 80 27.86 10.90 -8.31
CA MET A 80 27.33 12.26 -8.33
C MET A 80 27.57 12.95 -9.68
N VAL A 81 28.75 12.77 -10.28
CA VAL A 81 29.08 13.30 -11.61
C VAL A 81 28.19 12.68 -12.70
N VAL A 82 28.01 11.35 -12.68
CA VAL A 82 27.15 10.66 -13.66
C VAL A 82 25.70 11.10 -13.55
N ASN A 83 25.16 11.23 -12.33
CA ASN A 83 23.80 11.70 -12.12
C ASN A 83 23.61 13.15 -12.58
N ARG A 84 24.60 14.02 -12.31
CA ARG A 84 24.60 15.41 -12.78
C ARG A 84 24.64 15.49 -14.30
N LYS A 85 25.48 14.69 -14.96
CA LYS A 85 25.55 14.63 -16.43
C LYS A 85 24.23 14.20 -17.05
N ARG A 86 23.59 13.14 -16.52
CA ARG A 86 22.27 12.67 -16.98
C ARG A 86 21.16 13.71 -16.78
N ALA A 87 21.19 14.44 -15.66
CA ALA A 87 20.25 15.51 -15.41
C ALA A 87 20.42 16.66 -16.41
N MET A 88 21.68 17.07 -16.67
CA MET A 88 21.98 18.08 -17.69
C MET A 88 21.50 17.65 -19.08
N GLU A 89 21.74 16.39 -19.49
CA GLU A 89 21.27 15.86 -20.79
C GLU A 89 19.73 15.88 -20.92
N ARG A 90 18.98 15.69 -19.83
CA ARG A 90 17.50 15.77 -19.84
C ARG A 90 16.97 17.21 -19.87
N VAL A 91 17.73 18.15 -19.30
CA VAL A 91 17.35 19.57 -19.24
C VAL A 91 17.83 20.34 -20.48
N ALA A 92 18.95 19.93 -21.09
CA ALA A 92 19.59 20.56 -22.25
C ALA A 92 18.68 20.79 -23.48
N PRO A 93 17.79 19.87 -23.91
CA PRO A 93 16.91 20.14 -25.05
C PRO A 93 15.85 21.22 -24.81
N LYS A 94 15.75 21.77 -23.58
CA LYS A 94 14.82 22.85 -23.23
C LYS A 94 15.46 24.25 -23.15
N LEU A 95 16.76 24.36 -23.44
CA LEU A 95 17.49 25.63 -23.35
C LEU A 95 18.16 25.98 -24.68
N LEU A 96 17.59 26.93 -25.39
CA LEU A 96 18.38 27.77 -26.29
C LEU A 96 18.59 29.20 -25.74
N GLU A 97 17.94 29.64 -24.64
CA GLU A 97 17.95 31.08 -24.31
C GLU A 97 18.00 31.54 -22.82
N GLU A 98 18.14 30.70 -21.79
CA GLU A 98 18.14 31.23 -20.39
C GLU A 98 19.27 30.67 -19.50
N VAL A 99 20.23 31.53 -19.14
CA VAL A 99 21.27 31.25 -18.14
C VAL A 99 20.97 32.05 -16.89
N ASP A 100 20.40 31.40 -15.86
CA ASP A 100 20.23 31.97 -14.51
C ASP A 100 20.03 30.87 -13.46
N ALA A 101 20.05 31.21 -12.16
CA ALA A 101 19.91 30.30 -11.01
C ALA A 101 18.74 29.28 -11.09
N SER A 102 17.70 29.62 -11.86
CA SER A 102 16.58 28.74 -12.26
C SER A 102 17.04 27.46 -13.00
N TYR A 103 18.17 27.50 -13.70
CA TYR A 103 18.75 26.36 -14.39
C TYR A 103 19.33 25.32 -13.43
N GLU A 104 20.05 25.78 -12.40
CA GLU A 104 20.72 24.87 -11.46
C GLU A 104 19.70 24.17 -10.55
N ASP A 105 18.61 24.85 -10.19
CA ASP A 105 17.48 24.24 -9.48
C ASP A 105 16.77 23.17 -10.33
N ARG A 106 16.56 23.41 -11.64
CA ARG A 106 16.00 22.42 -12.57
C ARG A 106 16.91 21.20 -12.71
N ILE A 107 18.23 21.40 -12.77
CA ILE A 107 19.20 20.30 -12.77
C ILE A 107 19.10 19.51 -11.46
N ASN A 108 19.04 20.17 -10.31
CA ASN A 108 18.94 19.52 -9.00
C ASN A 108 17.66 18.70 -8.87
N ASP A 109 16.52 19.23 -9.32
CA ASP A 109 15.24 18.51 -9.33
C ASP A 109 15.28 17.28 -10.24
N GLU A 110 15.89 17.40 -11.42
CA GLU A 110 15.99 16.29 -12.36
C GLU A 110 16.98 15.22 -11.88
N GLN A 111 18.07 15.61 -11.20
CA GLN A 111 18.95 14.66 -10.49
C GLN A 111 18.17 13.88 -9.43
N ILE A 112 17.31 14.54 -8.65
CA ILE A 112 16.47 13.87 -7.65
C ILE A 112 15.52 12.87 -8.32
N LYS A 113 14.94 13.22 -9.48
CA LYS A 113 14.07 12.29 -10.24
C LYS A 113 14.83 11.08 -10.74
N ILE A 114 16.01 11.26 -11.34
CA ILE A 114 16.86 10.15 -11.80
C ILE A 114 17.21 9.21 -10.64
N ILE A 115 17.56 9.77 -9.48
CA ILE A 115 17.86 8.98 -8.28
C ILE A 115 16.63 8.22 -7.79
N ARG A 116 15.43 8.82 -7.85
CA ARG A 116 14.17 8.13 -7.52
C ARG A 116 13.88 7.00 -8.51
N GLU A 117 14.07 7.21 -9.81
CA GLU A 117 13.91 6.21 -10.86
C GLU A 117 14.88 5.04 -10.69
N ASP A 118 16.16 5.30 -10.42
CA ASP A 118 17.17 4.26 -10.22
C ASP A 118 16.89 3.44 -8.95
N ARG A 119 16.39 4.08 -7.88
CA ARG A 119 15.90 3.37 -6.70
C ARG A 119 14.67 2.53 -6.98
N LYS A 120 13.81 2.97 -7.89
CA LYS A 120 12.65 2.21 -8.36
C LYS A 120 13.13 0.98 -9.14
N LYS A 121 14.05 1.16 -10.08
CA LYS A 121 14.68 0.07 -10.88
C LYS A 121 15.44 -0.94 -10.04
N ARG A 122 16.24 -0.50 -9.06
CA ARG A 122 16.97 -1.42 -8.16
C ARG A 122 16.04 -2.24 -7.28
N ARG A 123 14.94 -1.64 -6.80
CA ARG A 123 13.88 -2.40 -6.09
C ARG A 123 13.24 -3.44 -7.01
N TYR A 124 12.91 -3.08 -8.24
CA TYR A 124 12.41 -4.05 -9.24
C TYR A 124 13.37 -5.22 -9.49
N ALA A 125 14.68 -4.98 -9.47
CA ALA A 125 15.70 -6.00 -9.72
C ALA A 125 15.98 -6.91 -8.51
N MET A 126 15.93 -6.40 -7.28
CA MET A 126 16.24 -7.18 -6.07
C MET A 126 15.03 -7.87 -5.44
N GLU A 127 13.82 -7.32 -5.56
CA GLU A 127 12.69 -7.84 -4.79
C GLU A 127 11.93 -8.96 -5.51
N GLY A 128 12.02 -9.15 -6.83
CA GLY A 128 11.19 -10.12 -7.58
C GLY A 128 9.66 -9.89 -7.47
N ASP A 129 9.27 -9.01 -6.56
CA ASP A 129 7.96 -8.47 -6.23
C ASP A 129 7.86 -7.07 -6.81
N ILE A 130 6.87 -6.91 -7.69
CA ILE A 130 6.59 -5.67 -8.38
C ILE A 130 5.76 -4.80 -7.43
N TYR A 131 6.42 -3.86 -6.77
CA TYR A 131 5.76 -2.69 -6.19
C TYR A 131 5.03 -1.93 -7.30
N SER A 132 3.70 -1.89 -7.23
CA SER A 132 2.81 -1.43 -8.31
C SER A 132 2.84 0.08 -8.59
N GLY A 133 3.75 0.85 -7.99
CA GLY A 133 3.84 2.30 -8.22
C GLY A 133 2.62 3.13 -7.75
N ASP A 134 1.55 2.49 -7.27
CA ASP A 134 0.30 3.13 -6.84
C ASP A 134 0.25 3.48 -5.36
N SER A 135 1.27 3.05 -4.61
CA SER A 135 1.51 3.41 -3.23
C SER A 135 2.65 4.41 -3.23
N GLU A 136 2.37 5.68 -3.52
CA GLU A 136 3.11 6.69 -2.78
C GLU A 136 2.67 6.50 -1.33
N VAL A 137 3.47 5.77 -0.56
CA VAL A 137 3.56 6.09 0.86
C VAL A 137 4.18 7.49 0.84
N SER A 138 3.34 8.51 0.73
CA SER A 138 3.71 9.84 1.17
C SER A 138 4.13 9.63 2.61
N TYR A 139 5.44 9.71 2.87
CA TYR A 139 5.97 9.84 4.21
C TYR A 139 5.74 11.28 4.69
N ASP A 140 4.52 11.76 4.49
CA ASP A 140 3.97 13.01 4.99
C ASP A 140 2.94 12.66 6.09
N GLU A 141 3.04 11.47 6.67
CA GLU A 141 2.40 11.18 7.95
C GLU A 141 3.23 11.91 9.00
N ASP A 142 2.67 13.02 9.46
CA ASP A 142 3.06 13.73 10.67
C ASP A 142 3.39 12.69 11.74
N VAL A 143 4.67 12.70 12.16
CA VAL A 143 5.18 11.85 13.23
C VAL A 143 4.56 12.35 14.53
N TYR A 144 3.34 11.90 14.80
CA TYR A 144 2.84 11.84 16.16
C TYR A 144 3.73 10.87 16.93
N GLU A 145 4.11 11.28 18.15
CA GLU A 145 4.91 10.47 19.06
C GLU A 145 4.14 9.18 19.38
N GLU A 146 4.47 8.09 18.68
CA GLU A 146 4.07 6.73 19.06
C GLU A 146 5.07 6.20 20.08
N ASP A 147 4.56 5.72 21.21
CA ASP A 147 5.32 5.17 22.34
C ASP A 147 6.23 3.99 21.92
N GLU A 148 7.39 3.85 22.56
CA GLU A 148 8.40 2.84 22.22
C GLU A 148 7.87 1.39 22.29
N ASP A 149 6.87 1.14 23.13
CA ASP A 149 6.22 -0.16 23.27
C ASP A 149 5.30 -0.50 22.09
N ASP A 150 4.63 0.50 21.53
CA ASP A 150 3.87 0.37 20.28
C ASP A 150 4.80 0.10 19.10
N LEU A 151 6.00 0.69 19.10
CA LEU A 151 7.01 0.43 18.08
C LEU A 151 7.55 -1.01 18.17
N LYS A 152 7.76 -1.54 19.37
CA LYS A 152 8.15 -2.95 19.60
C LYS A 152 7.04 -3.91 19.19
N ASN A 153 5.79 -3.61 19.52
CA ASN A 153 4.63 -4.41 19.13
C ASN A 153 4.35 -4.35 17.62
N LYS A 154 4.50 -3.19 16.97
CA LYS A 154 4.48 -3.06 15.50
C LYS A 154 5.62 -3.82 14.86
N LYS A 155 6.83 -3.83 15.43
CA LYS A 155 7.97 -4.62 14.91
C LYS A 155 7.76 -6.12 15.06
N LYS A 156 7.18 -6.58 16.18
CA LYS A 156 6.76 -7.98 16.38
C LYS A 156 5.63 -8.38 15.43
N LYS A 157 4.58 -7.56 15.30
CA LYS A 157 3.49 -7.73 14.32
C LYS A 157 3.99 -7.68 12.87
N LYS A 158 4.92 -6.80 12.52
CA LYS A 158 5.58 -6.77 11.19
C LYS A 158 6.45 -7.99 10.94
N LYS A 159 7.16 -8.52 11.96
CA LYS A 159 7.88 -9.79 11.85
C LYS A 159 6.93 -10.98 11.67
N GLN A 160 5.77 -10.98 12.32
CA GLN A 160 4.73 -12.00 12.14
C GLN A 160 3.96 -11.85 10.81
N GLN A 161 3.66 -10.64 10.35
CA GLN A 161 3.03 -10.41 9.03
C GLN A 161 4.00 -10.67 7.87
N LYS A 162 5.31 -10.45 8.07
CA LYS A 162 6.36 -10.93 7.15
C LYS A 162 6.50 -12.46 7.12
N ARG A 163 5.84 -13.21 8.01
CA ARG A 163 5.72 -14.67 7.90
C ARG A 163 4.54 -15.11 7.01
N VAL A 164 3.75 -14.18 6.48
CA VAL A 164 2.63 -14.47 5.57
C VAL A 164 2.86 -13.86 4.17
N LEU A 165 3.72 -12.85 4.07
CA LEU A 165 4.18 -12.26 2.81
C LEU A 165 5.37 -13.06 2.29
N GLY A 166 5.27 -13.57 1.06
CA GLY A 166 6.25 -14.43 0.40
C GLY A 166 7.69 -14.02 0.72
N VAL A 167 8.39 -14.90 1.42
CA VAL A 167 9.79 -14.69 1.78
C VAL A 167 10.56 -14.58 0.46
N GLY A 168 11.19 -13.45 0.18
CA GLY A 168 12.14 -13.35 -0.92
C GLY A 168 13.30 -14.32 -0.72
N LYS A 169 14.00 -14.69 -1.79
CA LYS A 169 15.21 -15.52 -1.69
C LYS A 169 16.18 -14.89 -0.70
N ARG A 170 16.66 -15.66 0.27
CA ARG A 170 17.65 -15.12 1.23
C ARG A 170 19.00 -15.02 0.53
N SER A 171 19.83 -14.07 0.96
CA SER A 171 21.15 -13.85 0.34
C SER A 171 22.08 -15.06 0.44
N ASP A 172 21.86 -15.92 1.44
CA ASP A 172 22.59 -17.16 1.72
C ASP A 172 22.02 -18.41 1.05
N GLU A 173 20.91 -18.28 0.32
CA GLU A 173 20.16 -19.41 -0.23
C GLU A 173 20.34 -19.53 -1.75
N THR A 174 20.43 -20.75 -2.27
CA THR A 174 20.41 -21.02 -3.73
C THR A 174 18.98 -21.02 -4.29
N ASP A 175 18.79 -20.92 -5.62
CA ASP A 175 17.44 -20.93 -6.21
C ASP A 175 16.70 -22.24 -5.93
N GLU A 176 17.41 -23.37 -5.90
CA GLU A 176 16.81 -24.67 -5.57
C GLU A 176 16.37 -24.75 -4.11
N GLN A 177 17.21 -24.29 -3.18
CA GLN A 177 16.86 -24.27 -1.75
C GLN A 177 15.66 -23.34 -1.49
N TYR A 178 15.63 -22.20 -2.17
CA TYR A 178 14.51 -21.26 -2.14
C TYR A 178 13.20 -21.92 -2.59
N ASN A 179 13.22 -22.57 -3.76
CA ASN A 179 12.05 -23.24 -4.31
C ASN A 179 11.56 -24.36 -3.39
N LYS A 180 12.47 -25.17 -2.84
CA LYS A 180 12.14 -26.22 -1.87
C LYS A 180 11.50 -25.66 -0.60
N ARG A 181 12.02 -24.54 -0.07
CA ARG A 181 11.43 -23.89 1.11
C ARG A 181 10.03 -23.37 0.84
N ILE A 182 9.83 -22.67 -0.27
CA ILE A 182 8.51 -22.15 -0.66
C ILE A 182 7.51 -23.29 -0.89
N GLU A 183 7.94 -24.39 -1.49
CA GLU A 183 7.10 -25.58 -1.67
C GLU A 183 6.70 -26.20 -0.32
N GLN A 184 7.64 -26.31 0.62
CA GLN A 184 7.37 -26.81 1.97
C GLN A 184 6.41 -25.89 2.73
N GLU A 185 6.66 -24.58 2.72
CA GLU A 185 5.80 -23.58 3.36
C GLU A 185 4.37 -23.59 2.78
N ARG A 186 4.24 -23.85 1.49
CA ARG A 186 2.94 -24.07 0.86
C ARG A 186 2.27 -25.34 1.38
N LYS A 187 2.99 -26.46 1.46
CA LYS A 187 2.45 -27.74 1.98
C LYS A 187 1.97 -27.58 3.42
N ASP A 188 2.75 -26.92 4.26
CA ASP A 188 2.41 -26.69 5.67
C ASP A 188 1.19 -25.77 5.81
N ASN A 189 1.11 -24.70 5.02
CA ASN A 189 -0.07 -23.83 5.03
C ASN A 189 -1.32 -24.53 4.48
N MET A 190 -1.19 -25.32 3.42
CA MET A 190 -2.28 -26.14 2.89
C MET A 190 -2.81 -27.11 3.95
N LYS A 191 -1.90 -27.76 4.68
CA LYS A 191 -2.26 -28.63 5.80
C LYS A 191 -2.99 -27.85 6.88
N ARG A 192 -2.45 -26.72 7.33
CA ARG A 192 -3.07 -25.89 8.37
C ARG A 192 -4.49 -25.44 8.00
N LEU A 193 -4.70 -25.07 6.75
CA LEU A 193 -6.02 -24.64 6.23
C LEU A 193 -6.99 -25.80 5.95
N GLY A 194 -6.60 -27.06 6.19
CA GLY A 194 -7.44 -28.21 5.83
C GLY A 194 -7.60 -28.38 4.32
N LEU A 195 -6.66 -27.89 3.51
CA LEU A 195 -6.62 -28.09 2.06
C LEU A 195 -5.69 -29.25 1.68
N SER A 196 -5.55 -30.24 2.56
CA SER A 196 -4.68 -31.40 2.37
C SER A 196 -5.41 -32.71 2.68
N ASP A 197 -4.76 -33.84 2.40
CA ASP A 197 -5.23 -35.18 2.80
C ASP A 197 -5.20 -35.38 4.32
N VAL A 198 -4.65 -34.43 5.08
CA VAL A 198 -4.58 -34.45 6.53
C VAL A 198 -5.55 -33.42 7.10
N LYS A 199 -6.07 -33.72 8.29
CA LYS A 199 -6.89 -32.82 9.11
C LYS A 199 -6.18 -31.47 9.33
N GLY A 200 -6.94 -30.38 9.17
CA GLY A 200 -6.48 -29.03 9.44
C GLY A 200 -6.28 -28.75 10.93
N GLU A 201 -5.49 -27.72 11.28
CA GLU A 201 -5.21 -27.38 12.69
C GLU A 201 -6.47 -26.95 13.46
N ASN A 202 -7.41 -26.30 12.76
CA ASN A 202 -8.66 -25.77 13.34
C ASN A 202 -9.89 -26.61 12.98
N GLU A 203 -9.70 -27.74 12.30
CA GLU A 203 -10.79 -28.60 11.84
C GLU A 203 -11.13 -29.61 12.95
N THR A 204 -12.42 -29.88 13.20
CA THR A 204 -12.83 -31.00 14.07
C THR A 204 -12.78 -32.34 13.32
N ASP A 205 -12.82 -33.47 14.02
CA ASP A 205 -12.80 -34.78 13.34
C ASP A 205 -14.04 -35.02 12.47
N GLU A 206 -15.19 -34.45 12.87
CA GLU A 206 -16.43 -34.53 12.12
C GLU A 206 -16.37 -33.67 10.85
N GLU A 207 -15.93 -32.42 10.97
CA GLU A 207 -15.72 -31.53 9.81
C GLU A 207 -14.72 -32.12 8.81
N TYR A 208 -13.63 -32.71 9.29
CA TYR A 208 -12.66 -33.40 8.46
C TYR A 208 -13.27 -34.55 7.65
N LYS A 209 -14.03 -35.43 8.30
CA LYS A 209 -14.72 -36.54 7.62
C LYS A 209 -15.74 -36.02 6.60
N GLN A 210 -16.52 -35.01 6.97
CA GLN A 210 -17.50 -34.40 6.08
C GLN A 210 -16.83 -33.75 4.86
N ARG A 211 -15.70 -33.04 5.05
CA ARG A 211 -14.92 -32.44 3.97
C ARG A 211 -14.42 -33.50 2.99
N ILE A 212 -13.73 -34.54 3.47
CA ILE A 212 -13.18 -35.59 2.61
C ILE A 212 -14.28 -36.29 1.82
N GLN A 213 -15.41 -36.59 2.47
CA GLN A 213 -16.55 -37.21 1.79
C GLN A 213 -17.15 -36.29 0.73
N LYS A 214 -17.31 -35.00 1.06
CA LYS A 214 -17.83 -33.99 0.14
C LYS A 214 -16.91 -33.80 -1.07
N GLU A 215 -15.61 -33.61 -0.85
CA GLU A 215 -14.61 -33.46 -1.93
C GLU A 215 -14.61 -34.69 -2.85
N ARG A 216 -14.73 -35.90 -2.30
CA ARG A 216 -14.85 -37.12 -3.09
C ARG A 216 -16.12 -37.16 -3.92
N ASN A 217 -17.27 -36.83 -3.33
CA ASN A 217 -18.55 -36.79 -4.03
C ASN A 217 -18.55 -35.74 -5.15
N ASP A 218 -18.03 -34.54 -4.87
CA ASP A 218 -17.91 -33.44 -5.85
C ASP A 218 -16.99 -33.86 -7.02
N ALA A 219 -15.88 -34.54 -6.73
CA ALA A 219 -14.97 -35.06 -7.77
C ALA A 219 -15.63 -36.16 -8.62
N ILE A 220 -16.41 -37.07 -8.00
CA ILE A 220 -17.16 -38.11 -8.71
C ILE A 220 -18.24 -37.49 -9.61
N GLN A 221 -18.99 -36.52 -9.10
CA GLN A 221 -20.00 -35.80 -9.90
C GLN A 221 -19.41 -35.16 -11.14
N LEU A 222 -18.17 -34.65 -11.05
CA LEU A 222 -17.51 -33.95 -12.14
C LEU A 222 -16.80 -34.89 -13.13
N LEU A 223 -16.21 -36.00 -12.64
CA LEU A 223 -15.52 -36.98 -13.48
C LEU A 223 -16.45 -38.01 -14.14
N GLY A 224 -17.66 -38.17 -13.60
CA GLY A 224 -18.61 -39.20 -14.01
C GLY A 224 -18.25 -40.59 -13.48
N GLN A 225 -18.96 -41.60 -13.98
CA GLN A 225 -18.72 -42.99 -13.60
C GLN A 225 -17.36 -43.49 -14.12
N LYS A 226 -16.88 -44.58 -13.50
CA LYS A 226 -15.70 -45.31 -13.93
C LYS A 226 -15.88 -45.81 -15.38
N ARG A 227 -14.83 -45.70 -16.20
CA ARG A 227 -14.85 -46.19 -17.57
C ARG A 227 -14.66 -47.71 -17.61
N GLU A 228 -15.19 -48.37 -18.65
CA GLU A 228 -15.15 -49.83 -18.77
C GLU A 228 -13.72 -50.37 -18.94
N ASP A 229 -12.85 -49.61 -19.60
CA ASP A 229 -11.45 -49.90 -19.87
C ASP A 229 -10.50 -49.48 -18.72
N GLU A 230 -11.01 -48.78 -17.72
CA GLU A 230 -10.23 -48.23 -16.62
C GLU A 230 -10.15 -49.19 -15.43
N SER A 231 -8.98 -49.35 -14.82
CA SER A 231 -8.85 -50.10 -13.57
C SER A 231 -9.40 -49.30 -12.38
N GLN A 232 -9.77 -49.98 -11.28
CA GLN A 232 -10.23 -49.27 -10.08
C GLN A 232 -9.18 -48.29 -9.53
N LYS A 233 -7.89 -48.68 -9.60
CA LYS A 233 -6.76 -47.85 -9.15
C LYS A 233 -6.62 -46.58 -9.99
N GLU A 234 -6.79 -46.67 -11.30
CA GLU A 234 -6.73 -45.51 -12.21
C GLU A 234 -7.90 -44.55 -11.96
N TYR A 235 -9.11 -45.09 -11.75
CA TYR A 235 -10.28 -44.28 -11.42
C TYR A 235 -10.11 -43.54 -10.09
N ASP A 236 -9.64 -44.22 -9.04
CA ASP A 236 -9.34 -43.59 -7.76
C ASP A 236 -8.20 -42.56 -7.87
N ALA A 237 -7.20 -42.80 -8.73
CA ALA A 237 -6.15 -41.83 -9.03
C ALA A 237 -6.69 -40.58 -9.74
N ARG A 238 -7.64 -40.71 -10.68
CA ARG A 238 -8.33 -39.56 -11.30
C ARG A 238 -9.11 -38.75 -10.29
N ILE A 239 -9.88 -39.42 -9.41
CA ILE A 239 -10.59 -38.75 -8.31
C ILE A 239 -9.61 -37.96 -7.45
N LYS A 240 -8.51 -38.59 -7.02
CA LYS A 240 -7.49 -37.94 -6.20
C LYS A 240 -6.87 -36.73 -6.91
N ALA A 241 -6.52 -36.86 -8.19
CA ALA A 241 -5.97 -35.76 -8.99
C ALA A 241 -6.96 -34.60 -9.11
N GLN A 242 -8.25 -34.89 -9.26
CA GLN A 242 -9.30 -33.87 -9.35
C GLN A 242 -9.51 -33.14 -8.01
N ILE A 243 -9.49 -33.87 -6.89
CA ILE A 243 -9.53 -33.29 -5.54
C ILE A 243 -8.30 -32.39 -5.32
N GLU A 244 -7.11 -32.85 -5.67
CA GLU A 244 -5.87 -32.08 -5.52
C GLU A 244 -5.90 -30.80 -6.37
N LYS A 245 -6.41 -30.89 -7.60
CA LYS A 245 -6.64 -29.73 -8.47
C LYS A 245 -7.60 -28.72 -7.81
N TYR A 246 -8.74 -29.19 -7.30
CA TYR A 246 -9.70 -28.34 -6.61
C TYR A 246 -9.10 -27.64 -5.38
N ARG A 247 -8.37 -28.38 -4.54
CA ARG A 247 -7.68 -27.83 -3.36
C ARG A 247 -6.61 -26.80 -3.75
N LYS A 248 -5.83 -27.06 -4.82
CA LYS A 248 -4.87 -26.09 -5.36
C LYS A 248 -5.58 -24.82 -5.84
N ASP A 249 -6.72 -24.94 -6.51
CA ASP A 249 -7.50 -23.80 -6.97
C ASP A 249 -8.06 -22.99 -5.80
N LEU A 250 -8.57 -23.64 -4.75
CA LEU A 250 -8.99 -22.98 -3.51
C LEU A 250 -7.83 -22.22 -2.85
N TRP A 251 -6.65 -22.83 -2.78
CA TRP A 251 -5.45 -22.18 -2.26
C TRP A 251 -5.11 -20.90 -3.01
N TYR A 252 -5.10 -20.93 -4.35
CA TYR A 252 -4.82 -19.74 -5.16
C TYR A 252 -5.94 -18.70 -5.10
N LYS A 253 -7.18 -19.09 -4.84
CA LYS A 253 -8.28 -18.14 -4.58
C LYS A 253 -8.11 -17.44 -3.23
N GLN A 254 -7.70 -18.17 -2.20
CA GLN A 254 -7.45 -17.62 -0.86
C GLN A 254 -6.15 -16.82 -0.77
N ASN A 255 -5.16 -17.17 -1.60
CA ASN A 255 -3.85 -16.52 -1.65
C ASN A 255 -3.57 -15.94 -3.06
N PRO A 256 -4.37 -14.98 -3.51
CA PRO A 256 -4.38 -14.58 -4.91
C PRO A 256 -3.13 -13.78 -5.31
N TRP A 257 -2.35 -13.30 -4.33
CA TRP A 257 -1.01 -12.71 -4.51
C TRP A 257 0.08 -13.72 -4.91
N ILE A 258 -0.19 -15.02 -4.84
CA ILE A 258 0.75 -16.06 -5.24
C ILE A 258 0.64 -16.31 -6.75
N LYS A 259 1.80 -16.42 -7.43
CA LYS A 259 1.90 -16.82 -8.82
C LYS A 259 1.40 -18.26 -9.02
N ARG A 260 0.60 -18.48 -10.05
CA ARG A 260 0.15 -19.83 -10.42
C ARG A 260 1.29 -20.61 -11.10
N PRO A 261 1.27 -21.95 -11.07
CA PRO A 261 2.30 -22.74 -11.76
C PRO A 261 2.22 -22.45 -13.27
N GLY A 262 3.37 -22.17 -13.90
CA GLY A 262 3.44 -21.82 -15.31
C GLY A 262 3.08 -20.36 -15.66
N GLU A 263 2.63 -19.56 -14.69
CA GLU A 263 2.34 -18.13 -14.87
C GLU A 263 3.64 -17.32 -14.81
N ASN A 264 3.92 -16.54 -15.86
CA ASN A 264 5.07 -15.63 -15.82
C ASN A 264 4.76 -14.35 -15.00
N ALA A 265 5.77 -13.54 -14.70
CA ALA A 265 5.61 -12.35 -13.87
C ALA A 265 4.63 -11.30 -14.47
N PHE A 266 4.62 -11.18 -15.79
CA PHE A 266 3.76 -10.24 -16.51
C PHE A 266 2.29 -10.69 -16.50
N GLU A 267 2.03 -11.96 -16.75
CA GLU A 267 0.70 -12.58 -16.68
C GLU A 267 0.12 -12.47 -15.27
N HIS A 268 0.94 -12.76 -14.25
CA HIS A 268 0.57 -12.56 -12.85
C HIS A 268 0.11 -11.13 -12.58
N GLN A 269 0.89 -10.13 -13.02
CA GLN A 269 0.54 -8.73 -12.84
C GLN A 269 -0.77 -8.38 -13.57
N LYS A 270 -0.91 -8.82 -14.82
CA LYS A 270 -2.12 -8.58 -15.62
C LYS A 270 -3.35 -9.20 -14.96
N ARG A 271 -3.23 -10.42 -14.42
CA ARG A 271 -4.29 -11.08 -13.65
C ARG A 271 -4.65 -10.29 -12.39
N ARG A 272 -3.66 -9.90 -11.57
CA ARG A 272 -3.91 -9.11 -10.34
C ARG A 272 -4.56 -7.76 -10.62
N MET A 273 -4.14 -7.08 -11.68
CA MET A 273 -4.75 -5.81 -12.08
C MET A 273 -6.21 -6.00 -12.52
N ARG A 274 -6.50 -7.09 -13.25
CA ARG A 274 -7.87 -7.45 -13.64
C ARG A 274 -8.73 -7.80 -12.42
N GLU A 275 -8.24 -8.66 -11.52
CA GLU A 275 -8.93 -9.06 -10.29
C GLU A 275 -9.22 -7.85 -9.39
N LYS A 276 -8.23 -6.95 -9.20
CA LYS A 276 -8.41 -5.68 -8.47
C LYS A 276 -9.49 -4.81 -9.10
N ARG A 277 -9.53 -4.70 -10.44
CA ARG A 277 -10.55 -3.92 -11.15
C ARG A 277 -11.94 -4.52 -10.93
N ILE A 278 -12.08 -5.84 -11.06
CA ILE A 278 -13.34 -6.54 -10.81
C ILE A 278 -13.81 -6.30 -9.37
N LEU A 279 -12.90 -6.35 -8.40
CA LEU A 279 -13.25 -6.12 -7.00
C LEU A 279 -13.73 -4.68 -6.74
N VAL A 280 -13.06 -3.68 -7.32
CA VAL A 280 -13.47 -2.27 -7.24
C VAL A 280 -14.85 -2.07 -7.89
N GLU A 281 -15.09 -2.72 -9.03
CA GLU A 281 -16.38 -2.73 -9.72
C GLU A 281 -17.47 -3.37 -8.86
N ARG A 282 -17.24 -4.56 -8.30
CA ARG A 282 -18.18 -5.23 -7.36
C ARG A 282 -18.58 -4.33 -6.19
N ASN A 283 -17.64 -3.54 -5.68
CA ASN A 283 -17.86 -2.59 -4.58
C ASN A 283 -18.56 -1.28 -5.02
N GLY A 284 -18.92 -1.12 -6.30
CA GLY A 284 -19.59 0.08 -6.80
C GLY A 284 -18.69 1.31 -6.86
N LEU A 285 -17.37 1.13 -6.98
CA LEU A 285 -16.39 2.23 -7.07
C LEU A 285 -15.77 2.33 -8.47
N SER A 286 -16.50 1.83 -9.47
CA SER A 286 -16.14 1.96 -10.87
C SER A 286 -17.15 2.86 -11.61
N GLU A 287 -16.92 3.05 -12.90
CA GLU A 287 -17.91 3.70 -13.78
C GLU A 287 -19.20 2.89 -13.91
N LYS A 288 -19.12 1.58 -13.68
CA LYS A 288 -20.27 0.68 -13.69
C LYS A 288 -20.87 0.52 -12.30
N LYS A 289 -22.13 0.11 -12.31
CA LYS A 289 -22.91 -0.25 -11.12
C LYS A 289 -22.26 -1.40 -10.36
N GLY A 290 -22.20 -1.27 -9.04
CA GLY A 290 -21.71 -2.34 -8.15
C GLY A 290 -22.66 -3.52 -8.04
N GLU A 291 -22.15 -4.65 -7.54
CA GLU A 291 -22.91 -5.89 -7.38
C GLU A 291 -24.11 -5.70 -6.43
N LEU A 292 -23.91 -4.90 -5.37
CA LEU A 292 -24.92 -4.64 -4.33
C LEU A 292 -25.58 -3.26 -4.45
N GLU A 293 -25.24 -2.50 -5.49
CA GLU A 293 -25.75 -1.16 -5.70
C GLU A 293 -27.10 -1.24 -6.43
N THR A 294 -28.12 -0.52 -5.99
CA THR A 294 -29.38 -0.43 -6.75
C THR A 294 -29.27 0.55 -7.92
N GLU A 295 -30.14 0.46 -8.93
CA GLU A 295 -30.10 1.38 -10.07
C GLU A 295 -30.28 2.86 -9.67
N PRO A 296 -31.21 3.19 -8.75
CA PRO A 296 -31.32 4.55 -8.23
C PRO A 296 -30.07 5.02 -7.47
N ASP A 297 -29.46 4.14 -6.68
CA ASP A 297 -28.25 4.49 -5.91
C ASP A 297 -27.05 4.75 -6.81
N PHE A 298 -26.90 3.94 -7.86
CA PHE A 298 -25.89 4.15 -8.90
C PHE A 298 -26.01 5.53 -9.54
N LYS A 299 -27.21 5.92 -9.98
CA LYS A 299 -27.44 7.25 -10.57
C LYS A 299 -27.13 8.37 -9.59
N LYS A 300 -27.61 8.26 -8.35
CA LYS A 300 -27.32 9.23 -7.28
C LYS A 300 -25.82 9.35 -7.01
N ARG A 301 -25.08 8.24 -7.03
CA ARG A 301 -23.62 8.24 -6.87
C ARG A 301 -22.94 8.98 -8.01
N ILE A 302 -23.24 8.65 -9.26
CA ILE A 302 -22.63 9.31 -10.42
C ILE A 302 -22.88 10.82 -10.40
N ASP A 303 -24.10 11.25 -10.08
CA ASP A 303 -24.43 12.68 -10.01
C ASP A 303 -23.69 13.39 -8.87
N ARG A 304 -23.58 12.74 -7.71
CA ARG A 304 -22.83 13.26 -6.57
C ARG A 304 -21.34 13.36 -6.86
N GLU A 305 -20.72 12.31 -7.39
CA GLU A 305 -19.29 12.29 -7.77
C GLU A 305 -18.96 13.42 -8.76
N LYS A 306 -19.83 13.62 -9.77
CA LYS A 306 -19.70 14.73 -10.72
C LYS A 306 -19.80 16.09 -10.03
N LYS A 307 -20.82 16.30 -9.19
CA LYS A 307 -21.01 17.56 -8.46
C LYS A 307 -19.83 17.88 -7.54
N GLU A 308 -19.33 16.90 -6.80
CA GLU A 308 -18.17 17.05 -5.91
C GLU A 308 -16.88 17.31 -6.70
N SER A 309 -16.72 16.67 -7.85
CA SER A 309 -15.56 16.89 -8.73
C SER A 309 -15.57 18.30 -9.33
N ILE A 310 -16.73 18.76 -9.83
CA ILE A 310 -16.90 20.14 -10.30
C ILE A 310 -16.65 21.15 -9.17
N LYS A 311 -17.12 20.88 -7.95
CA LYS A 311 -16.85 21.72 -6.78
C LYS A 311 -15.36 21.79 -6.46
N THR A 312 -14.61 20.71 -6.67
CA THR A 312 -13.17 20.65 -6.37
C THR A 312 -12.32 21.30 -7.45
N ILE A 313 -12.65 21.08 -8.72
CA ILE A 313 -11.92 21.64 -9.88
C ILE A 313 -12.27 23.12 -10.07
N GLY A 314 -13.52 23.49 -9.79
CA GLY A 314 -14.09 24.80 -10.13
C GLY A 314 -14.82 24.78 -11.48
N PRO A 315 -15.55 25.86 -11.82
CA PRO A 315 -16.27 25.97 -13.09
C PRO A 315 -15.31 26.01 -14.29
N LYS A 316 -15.77 25.57 -15.46
CA LYS A 316 -14.96 25.55 -16.68
C LYS A 316 -14.42 26.94 -17.04
N PRO A 317 -13.10 27.12 -17.18
CA PRO A 317 -12.50 28.34 -17.74
C PRO A 317 -12.96 28.58 -19.18
N LYS A 318 -13.18 29.85 -19.56
CA LYS A 318 -13.68 30.21 -20.91
C LYS A 318 -12.75 29.75 -22.05
N GLN A 319 -11.45 29.64 -21.79
CA GLN A 319 -10.42 29.29 -22.77
C GLN A 319 -10.15 27.79 -22.87
N GLN A 320 -10.72 26.98 -21.98
CA GLN A 320 -10.45 25.55 -21.92
C GLN A 320 -11.45 24.76 -22.78
N ASP A 321 -10.94 23.80 -23.53
CA ASP A 321 -11.75 22.89 -24.32
C ASP A 321 -12.65 22.01 -23.44
N GLN A 322 -13.86 21.73 -23.92
CA GLN A 322 -14.83 20.93 -23.17
C GLN A 322 -14.31 19.51 -22.89
N ILE A 323 -13.64 18.90 -23.87
CA ILE A 323 -13.10 17.54 -23.75
C ILE A 323 -12.02 17.49 -22.67
N GLU A 324 -11.15 18.50 -22.61
CA GLU A 324 -10.10 18.59 -21.60
C GLU A 324 -10.70 18.76 -20.20
N TYR A 325 -11.68 19.63 -20.06
CA TYR A 325 -12.38 19.83 -18.79
C TYR A 325 -13.14 18.57 -18.33
N ASP A 326 -13.80 17.87 -19.24
CA ASP A 326 -14.47 16.60 -18.94
C ASP A 326 -13.48 15.50 -18.51
N ASN A 327 -12.28 15.48 -19.10
CA ASN A 327 -11.21 14.58 -18.69
C ASN A 327 -10.70 14.92 -17.28
N GLN A 328 -10.55 16.21 -16.93
CA GLN A 328 -10.20 16.62 -15.57
C GLN A 328 -11.26 16.18 -14.56
N ILE A 329 -12.55 16.32 -14.89
CA ILE A 329 -13.65 15.80 -14.05
C ILE A 329 -13.52 14.28 -13.88
N LYS A 330 -13.29 13.53 -14.95
CA LYS A 330 -13.13 12.06 -14.88
C LYS A 330 -11.94 11.67 -14.00
N GLU A 331 -10.78 12.30 -14.18
CA GLU A 331 -9.59 12.04 -13.35
C GLU A 331 -9.85 12.34 -11.87
N GLN A 332 -10.58 13.41 -11.58
CA GLN A 332 -10.94 13.76 -10.21
C GLN A 332 -11.93 12.77 -9.59
N ILE A 333 -12.91 12.29 -10.36
CA ILE A 333 -13.81 11.21 -9.95
C ILE A 333 -13.02 9.93 -9.66
N GLU A 334 -12.06 9.56 -10.52
CA GLU A 334 -11.20 8.40 -10.29
C GLU A 334 -10.38 8.54 -9.00
N LYS A 335 -9.85 9.74 -8.72
CA LYS A 335 -9.14 10.05 -7.48
C LYS A 335 -10.04 9.90 -6.26
N GLN A 336 -11.27 10.42 -6.32
CA GLN A 336 -12.27 10.25 -5.24
C GLN A 336 -12.58 8.77 -5.00
N ARG A 337 -12.87 8.02 -6.07
CA ARG A 337 -13.14 6.56 -6.00
C ARG A 337 -11.95 5.78 -5.45
N LYS A 338 -10.71 6.15 -5.81
CA LYS A 338 -9.48 5.55 -5.28
C LYS A 338 -9.34 5.78 -3.78
N ASN A 339 -9.60 7.00 -3.32
CA ASN A 339 -9.57 7.34 -1.88
C ASN A 339 -10.67 6.58 -1.11
N GLU A 340 -11.87 6.53 -1.67
CA GLU A 340 -13.00 5.80 -1.09
C GLU A 340 -12.72 4.29 -1.02
N TRP A 341 -12.10 3.71 -2.05
CA TRP A 341 -11.67 2.32 -2.03
C TRP A 341 -10.67 2.04 -0.90
N ILE A 342 -9.68 2.91 -0.74
CA ILE A 342 -8.70 2.79 0.36
C ILE A 342 -9.40 2.89 1.70
N ARG A 343 -10.33 3.83 1.87
CA ARG A 343 -11.14 4.00 3.09
C ARG A 343 -11.92 2.73 3.41
N ARG A 344 -12.74 2.24 2.47
CA ARG A 344 -13.56 1.02 2.67
C ARG A 344 -12.72 -0.21 2.99
N ARG A 345 -11.58 -0.38 2.30
CA ARG A 345 -10.67 -1.50 2.57
C ARG A 345 -10.04 -1.42 3.96
N ARG A 346 -9.61 -0.22 4.38
CA ARG A 346 -9.04 0.00 5.73
C ARG A 346 -10.09 -0.17 6.84
N CYS A 347 -11.34 0.17 6.56
CA CYS A 347 -12.46 0.03 7.48
C CYS A 347 -13.07 -1.38 7.50
N GLY A 348 -12.60 -2.32 6.67
CA GLY A 348 -13.19 -3.65 6.56
C GLY A 348 -14.58 -3.69 5.91
N VAL A 349 -15.10 -2.56 5.43
CA VAL A 349 -16.43 -2.43 4.81
C VAL A 349 -16.45 -2.97 3.38
N ALA A 350 -15.29 -3.07 2.72
CA ALA A 350 -15.24 -3.60 1.35
C ALA A 350 -15.60 -5.09 1.28
N ILE A 351 -16.26 -5.50 0.19
CA ILE A 351 -16.40 -6.91 -0.19
C ILE A 351 -14.99 -7.46 -0.43
N ARG A 352 -14.66 -8.59 0.21
CA ARG A 352 -13.33 -9.21 0.09
C ARG A 352 -13.21 -10.05 -1.19
N GLU A 353 -11.98 -10.31 -1.65
CA GLU A 353 -11.70 -11.04 -2.91
C GLU A 353 -12.33 -12.44 -2.95
N TRP A 354 -12.33 -13.14 -1.81
CA TRP A 354 -12.86 -14.50 -1.65
C TRP A 354 -14.31 -14.54 -1.14
N GLU A 355 -14.92 -13.39 -0.90
CA GLU A 355 -16.24 -13.30 -0.27
C GLU A 355 -17.35 -13.22 -1.32
N ASN A 356 -18.36 -14.07 -1.17
CA ASN A 356 -19.58 -13.98 -1.97
C ASN A 356 -20.59 -13.00 -1.33
N GLU A 357 -21.65 -12.65 -2.07
CA GLU A 357 -22.66 -11.69 -1.62
C GLU A 357 -23.32 -12.07 -0.28
N ASN A 358 -23.63 -13.35 -0.07
CA ASN A 358 -24.30 -13.82 1.14
C ASN A 358 -23.36 -13.77 2.35
N GLU A 359 -22.10 -14.18 2.18
CA GLU A 359 -21.07 -14.08 3.21
C GLU A 359 -20.84 -12.62 3.61
N TYR A 360 -20.74 -11.72 2.63
CA TYR A 360 -20.62 -10.29 2.86
C TYR A 360 -21.81 -9.74 3.66
N LYS A 361 -23.05 -10.02 3.22
CA LYS A 361 -24.27 -9.58 3.91
C LYS A 361 -24.31 -10.11 5.35
N SER A 362 -23.96 -11.38 5.55
CA SER A 362 -23.89 -12.01 6.86
C SER A 362 -22.86 -11.32 7.77
N ARG A 363 -21.65 -11.05 7.27
CA ARG A 363 -20.60 -10.35 8.02
C ARG A 363 -21.01 -8.94 8.41
N VAL A 364 -21.57 -8.18 7.46
CA VAL A 364 -22.05 -6.81 7.71
C VAL A 364 -23.19 -6.81 8.73
N TYR A 365 -24.13 -7.76 8.60
CA TYR A 365 -25.24 -7.93 9.55
C TYR A 365 -24.73 -8.28 10.96
N MET A 366 -23.81 -9.23 11.09
CA MET A 366 -23.23 -9.60 12.38
C MET A 366 -22.49 -8.43 13.03
N ALA A 367 -21.69 -7.69 12.26
CA ALA A 367 -21.03 -6.50 12.76
C ALA A 367 -22.03 -5.45 13.26
N LYS A 368 -23.12 -5.20 12.50
CA LYS A 368 -24.20 -4.29 12.91
C LYS A 368 -24.88 -4.77 14.19
N ARG A 369 -25.16 -6.07 14.30
CA ARG A 369 -25.79 -6.66 15.49
C ARG A 369 -24.93 -6.50 16.73
N ILE A 370 -23.61 -6.71 16.61
CA ILE A 370 -22.68 -6.53 17.73
C ILE A 370 -22.58 -5.04 18.09
N ALA A 371 -22.49 -4.15 17.10
CA ALA A 371 -22.47 -2.71 17.32
C ALA A 371 -23.71 -2.20 18.07
N MET A 372 -24.91 -2.66 17.70
CA MET A 372 -26.15 -2.34 18.43
C MET A 372 -26.14 -2.84 19.89
N GLY A 373 -25.41 -3.92 20.19
CA GLY A 373 -25.26 -4.41 21.56
C GLY A 373 -24.27 -3.60 22.41
N ARG A 374 -23.36 -2.84 21.76
CA ARG A 374 -22.37 -1.97 22.43
C ARG A 374 -22.86 -0.54 22.60
N ILE A 375 -23.69 -0.05 21.69
CA ILE A 375 -24.20 1.32 21.73
C ILE A 375 -25.41 1.38 22.67
N PRO A 376 -25.48 2.36 23.58
CA PRO A 376 -26.65 2.59 24.42
C PRO A 376 -27.90 2.83 23.56
N ILE A 377 -29.05 2.31 24.01
CA ILE A 377 -30.33 2.52 23.35
C ILE A 377 -30.55 4.02 23.10
N ARG A 378 -30.97 4.37 21.88
CA ARG A 378 -31.28 5.75 21.46
C ARG A 378 -32.13 6.46 22.51
N THR A 379 -31.70 7.64 22.95
CA THR A 379 -32.48 8.44 23.88
C THR A 379 -33.58 9.20 23.13
N LYS A 380 -34.69 9.54 23.79
CA LYS A 380 -35.84 10.23 23.14
C LYS A 380 -35.48 11.59 22.52
N ASN A 381 -34.40 12.22 23.00
CA ASN A 381 -33.96 13.54 22.55
C ASN A 381 -32.85 13.47 21.48
N GLU A 382 -32.34 12.29 21.18
CA GLU A 382 -31.29 12.11 20.19
C GLU A 382 -31.89 12.03 18.78
N PRO A 383 -31.44 12.87 17.82
CA PRO A 383 -31.87 12.79 16.44
C PRO A 383 -31.42 11.46 15.82
N GLU A 384 -32.23 10.94 14.90
CA GLU A 384 -32.03 9.62 14.31
C GLU A 384 -30.68 9.50 13.58
N ASN A 385 -30.30 10.55 12.85
CA ASN A 385 -29.03 10.60 12.13
C ASN A 385 -27.81 10.47 13.05
N GLU A 386 -27.81 11.09 14.24
CA GLU A 386 -26.68 10.99 15.18
C GLU A 386 -26.55 9.58 15.75
N TYR A 387 -27.67 8.92 16.03
CA TYR A 387 -27.66 7.52 16.47
C TYR A 387 -27.17 6.58 15.37
N GLU A 388 -27.61 6.80 14.12
CA GLU A 388 -27.14 6.04 12.97
C GLU A 388 -25.64 6.23 12.71
N ASP A 389 -25.13 7.46 12.84
CA ASP A 389 -23.70 7.75 12.69
C ASP A 389 -22.87 7.02 13.75
N ARG A 390 -23.31 7.00 15.02
CA ARG A 390 -22.65 6.23 16.08
C ARG A 390 -22.66 4.74 15.77
N LEU A 391 -23.79 4.23 15.26
CA LEU A 391 -23.92 2.83 14.87
C LEU A 391 -23.00 2.45 13.72
N GLU A 392 -22.88 3.31 12.70
CA GLU A 392 -21.96 3.08 11.59
C GLU A 392 -20.49 3.11 12.07
N GLN A 393 -20.14 4.05 12.95
CA GLN A 393 -18.78 4.15 13.50
C GLN A 393 -18.39 2.90 14.29
N GLU A 394 -19.25 2.43 15.20
CA GLU A 394 -18.98 1.21 15.98
C GLU A 394 -18.98 -0.03 15.08
N GLN A 395 -19.86 -0.10 14.07
CA GLN A 395 -19.83 -1.17 13.07
C GLN A 395 -18.51 -1.19 12.29
N ILE A 396 -17.96 -0.02 11.94
CA ILE A 396 -16.64 0.09 11.30
C ILE A 396 -15.53 -0.40 12.24
N VAL A 397 -15.59 -0.07 13.54
CA VAL A 397 -14.63 -0.57 14.54
C VAL A 397 -14.69 -2.11 14.60
N MET A 398 -15.89 -2.67 14.68
CA MET A 398 -16.11 -4.13 14.69
C MET A 398 -15.59 -4.84 13.44
N MET A 399 -15.62 -4.20 12.27
CA MET A 399 -15.12 -4.79 11.03
C MET A 399 -13.60 -4.68 10.87
N ARG A 400 -12.92 -3.90 11.72
CA ARG A 400 -11.45 -3.78 11.78
C ARG A 400 -10.81 -4.81 12.71
N GLU A 401 -11.50 -5.17 13.79
CA GLU A 401 -11.12 -6.25 14.73
C GLU A 401 -11.25 -7.61 14.06
#